data_AF-E4MEJ4-F1
#
_entry.id   AF-E4MEJ4-F1
#
_cell.length_a   1.000
_cell.length_b   1.000
_cell.length_c   1.000
_cell.angle_alpha   90.00
_cell.angle_beta   90.00
_cell.angle_gamma   90.00
#
_symmetry.space_group_name_H-M   'P 1'
#
loop_
_entity.id
_entity.type
_entity.pdbx_description
1 polymer ?
#
loop_
_entity_poly.entity_id
_entity_poly.type
_entity_poly.pdbx_seq_one_letter_code
_entity_poly.pdbx_strand_id
1 'polypeptide(L)' 'MLSFGIGVSRGFVGQVESPKYNTKYNIIHINEIAKFLGCSPRKFLPEEPI' A
#
# COMPACT_ATOMS: atom_id res chain seq x y z
N MET A 1 9.92 0.79 7.83
CA MET A 1 9.09 1.62 8.72
C MET A 1 7.84 2.15 7.99
N LEU A 2 7.25 1.37 7.06
CA LEU A 2 6.07 1.79 6.29
C LEU A 2 4.78 1.70 7.11
N SER A 3 4.66 0.71 8.00
CA SER A 3 3.48 0.51 8.85
C SER A 3 3.10 1.72 9.72
N PHE A 4 4.08 2.49 10.20
CA PHE A 4 3.82 3.71 10.99
C PHE A 4 3.27 4.85 10.15
N GLY A 5 3.66 4.96 8.89
CA GLY A 5 3.24 6.04 7.99
C GLY A 5 1.82 5.89 7.45
N ILE A 6 1.29 4.67 7.45
CA ILE A 6 0.00 4.32 6.82
C ILE A 6 -1.05 3.92 7.88
N GLY A 7 -0.68 3.88 9.16
CA GLY A 7 -1.59 3.49 10.25
C GLY A 7 -2.02 2.02 10.22
N VAL A 8 -1.25 1.13 9.59
CA VAL A 8 -1.56 -0.30 9.48
C VAL A 8 -0.62 -1.15 10.35
N SER A 9 -1.11 -2.32 10.79
CA SER A 9 -0.28 -3.27 11.56
C SER A 9 0.90 -3.77 10.73
N ARG A 10 2.05 -3.99 11.38
CA ARG A 10 3.22 -4.63 10.76
C ARG A 10 2.88 -6.00 10.16
N GLY A 11 1.98 -6.75 10.80
CA GLY A 11 1.52 -8.05 10.29
C GLY A 11 0.71 -7.92 9.00
N PHE A 12 -0.06 -6.85 8.87
CA PHE A 12 -0.82 -6.57 7.64
C PHE A 12 0.11 -6.24 6.48
N VAL A 13 1.12 -5.39 6.70
CA VAL A 13 2.16 -5.11 5.69
C VAL A 13 2.88 -6.40 5.27
N GLY A 14 3.27 -7.23 6.24
CA GLY A 14 3.92 -8.51 5.95
C GLY A 14 3.03 -9.50 5.18
N GLN A 15 1.72 -9.46 5.39
CA GLN A 15 0.78 -10.25 4.58
C GLN A 15 0.67 -9.69 3.15
N VAL A 16 0.59 -8.37 2.98
CA VAL A 16 0.48 -7.75 1.65
C VAL A 16 1.75 -7.92 0.81
N GLU A 17 2.92 -7.81 1.43
CA GLU A 17 4.22 -7.98 0.76
C GLU A 17 4.56 -9.45 0.50
N SER A 18 3.88 -10.38 1.18
CA SER A 18 4.11 -11.80 0.98
C SER A 18 3.25 -12.33 -0.17
N PRO A 19 3.86 -13.00 -1.17
CA PRO A 19 3.11 -13.63 -2.26
C PRO A 19 2.24 -14.81 -1.80
N LYS A 20 2.42 -15.26 -0.55
CA LYS A 20 1.64 -16.34 0.06
C LYS A 20 0.21 -15.93 0.39
N TYR A 21 -0.04 -14.64 0.61
CA TYR A 21 -1.35 -14.14 1.02
C TYR A 21 -1.95 -13.29 -0.10
N ASN A 22 -3.27 -13.41 -0.31
CA ASN A 22 -3.98 -12.59 -1.29
C ASN A 22 -4.39 -11.21 -0.74
N THR A 23 -3.81 -10.80 0.39
CA THR A 23 -4.09 -9.50 1.01
C THR A 23 -3.48 -8.40 0.15
N LYS A 24 -4.27 -7.38 -0.19
CA LYS A 24 -3.84 -6.23 -1.00
C LYS A 24 -4.12 -4.91 -0.27
N TYR A 25 -3.38 -3.86 -0.63
CA TYR A 25 -3.73 -2.50 -0.20
C TYR A 25 -5.02 -2.05 -0.88
N ASN A 26 -5.93 -1.46 -0.11
CA ASN A 26 -7.09 -0.78 -0.69
C ASN A 26 -6.70 0.63 -1.12
N ILE A 27 -7.61 1.34 -1.79
CA ILE A 27 -7.39 2.69 -2.29
C ILE A 27 -7.08 3.68 -1.14
N ILE A 28 -7.67 3.47 0.05
CA ILE A 28 -7.42 4.31 1.23
C ILE A 28 -5.96 4.14 1.70
N HIS A 29 -5.48 2.89 1.81
CA HIS A 29 -4.11 2.58 2.16
C HIS A 29 -3.13 3.14 1.13
N ILE A 30 -3.44 3.02 -0.17
CA ILE A 30 -2.62 3.61 -1.24
C ILE A 30 -2.56 5.13 -1.09
N ASN A 31 -3.67 5.80 -0.76
CA ASN A 31 -3.70 7.23 -0.52
C ASN A 31 -2.87 7.65 0.69
N GLU A 32 -2.93 6.91 1.79
CA GLU A 32 -2.11 7.18 2.97
C GLU A 32 -0.61 6.91 2.71
N ILE A 33 -0.29 5.84 1.95
CA ILE A 33 1.07 5.58 1.45
C ILE A 33 1.57 6.76 0.60
N ALA A 34 0.72 7.27 -0.30
CA ALA A 34 1.04 8.37 -1.18
C ALA A 34 1.29 9.68 -0.40
N LYS A 35 0.45 9.99 0.60
CA LYS A 35 0.64 11.12 1.52
C LYS A 35 1.96 10.99 2.29
N PHE A 36 2.25 9.81 2.83
CA PHE A 36 3.46 9.55 3.58
C PHE A 36 4.73 9.67 2.72
N LEU A 37 4.68 9.21 1.47
CA LEU A 37 5.78 9.28 0.52
C LEU A 37 5.84 10.62 -0.24
N GLY A 38 4.87 11.52 -0.04
CA GLY A 38 4.78 12.80 -0.75
C GLY A 38 4.62 12.66 -2.26
N CYS A 39 4.03 11.56 -2.74
CA CYS A 39 3.85 11.27 -4.16
C CYS A 39 2.37 11.15 -4.53
N SER A 40 2.06 11.14 -5.83
CA SER A 40 0.68 10.94 -6.29
C SER A 40 0.24 9.48 -6.10
N PRO A 41 -0.96 9.20 -5.57
CA PRO A 41 -1.48 7.84 -5.43
C PRO A 41 -1.61 7.11 -6.78
N ARG A 42 -1.67 7.86 -7.89
CA ARG A 42 -1.70 7.31 -9.24
C ARG A 42 -0.42 6.55 -9.61
N LYS A 43 0.71 6.84 -8.95
CA LYS A 43 1.99 6.11 -9.14
C LYS A 43 1.94 4.67 -8.66
N PHE A 44 0.96 4.29 -7.84
CA PHE A 44 0.78 2.92 -7.33
C PHE A 44 -0.24 2.12 -8.15
N LEU A 45 -0.92 2.76 -9.10
CA LEU A 45 -1.86 2.12 -10.00
C LEU A 45 -1.21 1.95 -11.37
N PRO A 46 -1.51 0.86 -12.08
CA PRO A 46 -1.01 0.67 -13.43
C PRO A 46 -1.70 1.68 -14.38
N GLU A 47 -0.96 2.19 -15.37
CA GLU A 47 -1.51 3.11 -16.37
C GLU A 47 -2.39 2.39 -17.39
N GLU A 48 -2.14 1.09 -17.59
CA GLU A 48 -2.90 0.20 -18.44
C GLU A 48 -3.55 -0.91 -17.59
N PRO A 49 -4.72 -1.43 -18.00
CA PRO A 49 -5.32 -2.58 -17.35
C PRO A 49 -4.38 -3.81 -17.45
N ILE A 50 -4.27 -4.53 -16.33
CA ILE A 50 -3.49 -5.77 -16.16
C ILE A 50 -4.41 -6.99 -16.16
#